data_AF-A0A1A3NL13-F1
#
_entry.id   AF-A0A1A3NL13-F1
#
_cell.length_a   1.000
_cell.length_b   1.000
_cell.length_c   1.000
_cell.angle_alpha   90.00
_cell.angle_beta   90.00
_cell.angle_gamma   90.00
#
_symmetry.space_group_name_H-M   'P 1'
#
loop_
_entity.id
_entity.type
_entity.pdbx_description
1 polymer ?
#
loop_
_entity_poly.entity_id
_entity_poly.type
_entity_poly.pdbx_seq_one_letter_code
_entity_poly.pdbx_strand_id
1 'polypeptide(L)'
;MSDPREFFVYRVFDSTDQLLYVGCTKRLDKRWSEHKSNRPGMVAATTRCRVQGPYTYEVARALEHTAIRTEEPLLGWTPARHREKCGRSRWIDQRMNHLCNSGMDWPAALTQAVADADEWFPDPYEHERDYSRAVA
;
A
#
# COMPACT_ATOMS: atom_id res chain seq x y z
N MET A 1 33.05 -6.88 -10.96
CA MET A 1 32.55 -7.77 -9.89
C MET A 1 31.07 -8.00 -10.15
N SER A 2 30.61 -9.25 -10.25
CA SER A 2 29.18 -9.55 -10.36
C SER A 2 28.47 -9.23 -9.04
N ASP A 3 27.36 -8.50 -9.11
CA ASP A 3 26.50 -8.21 -7.95
C ASP A 3 26.06 -9.53 -7.29
N PRO A 4 26.24 -9.72 -5.96
CA PRO A 4 25.84 -10.96 -5.29
C PRO A 4 24.35 -11.23 -5.43
N ARG A 5 23.99 -12.48 -5.75
CA ARG A 5 22.60 -12.93 -5.75
C ARG A 5 22.17 -13.24 -4.32
N GLU A 6 21.65 -12.23 -3.63
CA GLU A 6 21.21 -12.33 -2.23
C GLU A 6 19.76 -11.90 -1.98
N PHE A 7 19.05 -11.41 -3.00
CA PHE A 7 17.70 -10.89 -2.86
C PHE A 7 16.63 -11.91 -3.26
N PHE A 8 15.53 -11.92 -2.51
CA PHE A 8 14.35 -12.73 -2.77
C PHE A 8 13.14 -11.84 -3.01
N VAL A 9 12.25 -12.26 -3.88
CA VAL A 9 10.92 -11.65 -4.09
C VAL A 9 9.89 -12.58 -3.49
N TYR A 10 8.99 -12.06 -2.68
CA TYR A 10 7.93 -12.84 -2.04
C TYR A 10 6.55 -12.24 -2.29
N ARG A 11 5.56 -13.14 -2.35
CA ARG A 11 4.15 -12.85 -2.54
C ARG A 11 3.36 -13.48 -1.40
N VAL A 12 2.50 -12.69 -0.76
CA VAL A 12 1.70 -13.08 0.40
C VAL A 12 0.25 -13.18 -0.02
N PHE A 13 -0.40 -14.30 0.32
CA PHE A 13 -1.78 -14.60 -0.09
C PHE A 13 -2.62 -14.95 1.14
N ASP A 14 -3.92 -14.66 1.04
CA ASP A 14 -4.91 -15.05 2.03
C ASP A 14 -5.56 -16.41 1.72
N SER A 15 -6.55 -16.79 2.53
CA SER A 15 -7.27 -18.07 2.41
C SER A 15 -8.05 -18.24 1.10
N THR A 16 -8.31 -17.15 0.37
CA THR A 16 -9.06 -17.12 -0.90
C THR A 16 -8.14 -17.04 -2.13
N ASP A 17 -6.83 -17.17 -1.92
CA ASP A 17 -5.80 -16.98 -2.94
C ASP A 17 -5.67 -15.52 -3.45
N GLN A 18 -6.25 -14.54 -2.76
CA GLN A 18 -6.08 -13.13 -3.07
C GLN A 18 -4.65 -12.70 -2.71
N LEU A 19 -3.99 -12.01 -3.64
CA LEU A 19 -2.67 -11.44 -3.40
C LEU A 19 -2.80 -10.25 -2.46
N LEU A 20 -2.28 -10.39 -1.24
CA LEU A 20 -2.26 -9.34 -0.23
C LEU A 20 -1.08 -8.39 -0.43
N TYR A 21 0.13 -8.92 -0.64
CA TYR A 21 1.33 -8.10 -0.65
C TYR A 21 2.45 -8.71 -1.48
N VAL A 22 3.25 -7.85 -2.10
CA VAL A 22 4.49 -8.21 -2.78
C VAL A 22 5.63 -7.41 -2.17
N GLY A 23 6.76 -8.08 -1.93
CA GLY A 23 7.97 -7.38 -1.49
C GLY A 23 9.24 -8.09 -1.93
N CYS A 24 10.36 -7.37 -1.85
CA CYS A 24 11.69 -7.94 -1.97
C CYS A 24 12.53 -7.75 -0.70
N THR A 25 13.42 -8.69 -0.39
CA THR A 25 14.34 -8.59 0.75
C THR A 25 15.52 -9.55 0.60
N LYS A 26 16.64 -9.22 1.24
CA LYS A 26 17.76 -10.16 1.44
C LYS A 26 17.63 -11.02 2.71
N ARG A 27 16.70 -10.68 3.61
CA ARG A 27 16.47 -11.35 4.90
C ARG A 27 14.98 -11.56 5.11
N LEU A 28 14.47 -12.71 4.66
CA LEU A 28 13.04 -13.05 4.73
C LEU A 28 12.52 -13.05 6.17
N ASP A 29 13.21 -13.73 7.08
CA ASP A 29 12.76 -13.86 8.49
C ASP A 29 12.69 -12.50 9.19
N LYS A 30 13.72 -11.67 9.01
CA LYS A 30 13.73 -10.31 9.57
C LYS A 30 12.57 -9.49 9.00
N ARG A 31 12.36 -9.55 7.68
CA ARG A 31 11.27 -8.80 7.02
C ARG A 31 9.89 -9.29 7.46
N TRP A 32 9.72 -10.59 7.66
CA TRP A 32 8.49 -11.15 8.21
C TRP A 32 8.24 -10.71 9.65
N SER A 33 9.28 -10.64 10.48
CA SER A 33 9.18 -10.08 11.83
C SER A 33 8.79 -8.60 11.81
N GLU A 34 9.35 -7.81 10.90
CA GLU A 34 8.95 -6.40 10.71
C GLU A 34 7.47 -6.29 10.31
N HIS A 35 6.98 -7.19 9.45
CA HIS A 35 5.57 -7.22 9.05
C HIS A 35 4.64 -7.58 10.21
N LYS A 36 5.05 -8.48 11.12
CA LYS A 36 4.26 -8.79 12.33
C LYS A 36 4.00 -7.54 13.17
N SER A 37 4.99 -6.64 13.27
CA SER A 37 4.86 -5.40 14.02
C SER A 37 4.10 -4.32 13.25
N ASN A 38 4.42 -4.12 11.98
CA ASN A 38 3.94 -2.96 11.22
C ASN A 38 2.63 -3.24 10.46
N ARG A 39 2.29 -4.51 10.23
CA ARG A 39 1.16 -4.99 9.43
C ARG A 39 0.54 -6.25 10.05
N PRO A 40 0.15 -6.23 11.34
CA PRO A 40 -0.38 -7.41 12.03
C PRO A 40 -1.60 -8.00 11.30
N GLY A 41 -2.45 -7.14 10.74
CA GLY A 41 -3.60 -7.50 9.90
C GLY A 41 -3.27 -8.42 8.72
N MET A 42 -2.33 -7.99 7.90
CA MET A 42 -1.84 -8.77 6.75
C MET A 42 -1.28 -10.12 7.20
N VAL A 43 -0.49 -10.12 8.28
CA VAL A 43 0.15 -11.35 8.77
C VAL A 43 -0.89 -12.35 9.27
N ALA A 44 -1.90 -11.90 10.00
CA ALA A 44 -2.97 -12.77 10.49
C ALA A 44 -3.82 -13.35 9.35
N ALA A 45 -4.07 -12.57 8.30
CA ALA A 45 -4.79 -13.03 7.12
C ALA A 45 -3.96 -13.94 6.20
N THR A 46 -2.64 -14.02 6.40
CA THR A 46 -1.75 -14.79 5.53
C THR A 46 -1.94 -16.29 5.73
N THR A 47 -2.23 -16.99 4.65
CA THR A 47 -2.27 -18.47 4.64
C THR A 47 -1.12 -19.06 3.84
N ARG A 48 -0.61 -18.33 2.85
CA ARG A 48 0.41 -18.83 1.92
C ARG A 48 1.40 -17.72 1.54
N CYS A 49 2.69 -18.05 1.54
CA CYS A 49 3.75 -17.18 1.04
C CYS A 49 4.53 -17.91 -0.06
N ARG A 50 4.67 -17.29 -1.25
CA ARG A 50 5.54 -17.79 -2.33
C ARG A 50 6.80 -16.95 -2.39
N VAL A 51 7.95 -17.59 -2.50
CA VAL A 51 9.26 -16.93 -2.54
C VAL A 51 10.01 -17.36 -3.80
N GLN A 52 10.65 -16.41 -4.48
CA GLN A 52 11.50 -16.62 -5.65
C GLN A 52 12.86 -15.96 -5.44
N GLY A 53 13.93 -16.61 -5.90
CA GLY A 53 15.31 -16.12 -5.77
C GLY A 53 16.28 -17.26 -5.45
N PRO A 54 17.55 -16.94 -5.15
CA PRO A 54 18.09 -15.59 -5.01
C PRO A 54 18.39 -14.90 -6.35
N TYR A 55 18.27 -13.57 -6.36
CA TYR A 55 18.54 -12.67 -7.48
C TYR A 55 19.52 -11.57 -7.07
N THR A 56 20.08 -10.87 -8.06
CA THR A 56 20.71 -9.57 -7.83
C THR A 56 19.65 -8.56 -7.38
N TYR A 57 20.06 -7.45 -6.77
CA TYR A 57 19.12 -6.43 -6.31
C TYR A 57 18.26 -5.90 -7.45
N GLU A 58 18.90 -5.56 -8.58
CA GLU A 58 18.23 -4.99 -9.75
C GLU A 58 17.14 -5.91 -10.31
N VAL A 59 17.44 -7.21 -10.44
CA VAL A 59 16.49 -8.20 -10.93
C VAL A 59 15.34 -8.39 -9.94
N ALA A 60 15.62 -8.50 -8.63
CA ALA A 60 14.58 -8.62 -7.62
C ALA A 60 13.65 -7.39 -7.60
N ARG A 61 14.20 -6.17 -7.71
CA ARG A 61 13.41 -4.93 -7.79
C ARG A 61 12.56 -4.87 -9.06
N ALA A 62 13.11 -5.24 -10.21
CA ALA A 62 12.37 -5.27 -11.47
C ALA A 62 11.19 -6.27 -11.41
N LEU A 63 11.40 -7.45 -10.81
CA LEU A 63 10.35 -8.45 -10.60
C LEU A 63 9.28 -7.95 -9.62
N GLU A 64 9.67 -7.34 -8.50
CA GLU A 64 8.72 -6.75 -7.53
C GLU A 64 7.88 -5.65 -8.20
N HIS A 65 8.51 -4.72 -8.92
CA HIS A 65 7.83 -3.65 -9.64
C HIS A 65 6.90 -4.14 -10.74
N THR A 66 7.27 -5.22 -11.42
CA THR A 66 6.41 -5.85 -12.42
C THR A 66 5.18 -6.44 -11.73
N ALA A 67 5.38 -7.25 -10.69
CA ALA A 67 4.30 -7.85 -9.92
C ALA A 67 3.35 -6.82 -9.31
N ILE A 68 3.86 -5.75 -8.70
CA ILE A 68 3.04 -4.64 -8.15
C ILE A 68 2.15 -4.00 -9.23
N ARG A 69 2.63 -3.93 -10.46
CA ARG A 69 1.93 -3.29 -11.58
C ARG A 69 0.91 -4.20 -12.25
N THR A 70 1.22 -5.50 -12.36
CA THR A 70 0.41 -6.45 -13.13
C THR A 70 -0.51 -7.30 -12.27
N GLU A 71 -0.16 -7.51 -10.99
CA GLU A 71 -0.91 -8.38 -10.07
C GLU A 71 -1.72 -7.57 -9.04
N GLU A 72 -1.54 -6.25 -8.99
CA GLU A 72 -2.31 -5.29 -8.17
C GLU A 72 -2.59 -5.77 -6.73
N PRO A 73 -1.55 -5.98 -5.89
CA PRO A 73 -1.71 -6.50 -4.54
C PRO A 73 -2.66 -5.65 -3.70
N LEU A 74 -3.47 -6.28 -2.87
CA LEU A 74 -4.50 -5.61 -2.07
C LEU A 74 -3.93 -4.61 -1.04
N LEU A 75 -2.70 -4.80 -0.61
CA LEU A 75 -2.01 -3.96 0.37
C LEU A 75 -0.70 -3.43 -0.21
N GLY A 76 -0.25 -2.29 0.30
CA GLY A 76 0.94 -1.59 -0.13
C GLY A 76 0.69 -0.60 -1.27
N TRP A 77 1.79 -0.07 -1.79
CA TRP A 77 1.77 0.91 -2.87
C TRP A 77 1.55 0.23 -4.22
N THR A 78 0.67 0.80 -5.05
CA THR A 78 0.54 0.47 -6.47
C THR A 78 0.44 1.77 -7.29
N PRO A 79 0.75 1.75 -8.59
CA PRO A 79 0.54 2.91 -9.46
C PRO A 79 -0.92 3.39 -9.49
N ALA A 80 -1.89 2.46 -9.42
CA ALA A 80 -3.31 2.79 -9.38
C ALA A 80 -3.67 3.56 -8.10
N ARG A 81 -3.33 3.01 -6.92
CA ARG A 81 -3.56 3.69 -5.62
C ARG A 81 -2.84 5.03 -5.54
N HIS A 82 -1.64 5.16 -6.12
CA HIS A 82 -0.97 6.45 -6.19
C HIS A 82 -1.77 7.45 -7.01
N ARG A 83 -2.29 7.06 -8.18
CA ARG A 83 -3.11 7.96 -9.01
C ARG A 83 -4.38 8.39 -8.27
N GLU A 84 -5.06 7.45 -7.62
CA GLU A 84 -6.25 7.72 -6.80
C GLU A 84 -5.93 8.68 -5.65
N LYS A 85 -4.87 8.41 -4.88
CA LYS A 85 -4.40 9.30 -3.80
C LYS A 85 -4.13 10.71 -4.31
N CYS A 86 -3.40 10.84 -5.43
CA CYS A 86 -3.11 12.15 -6.02
C CYS A 86 -4.36 12.86 -6.54
N GLY A 87 -5.30 12.11 -7.12
CA GLY A 87 -6.60 12.64 -7.54
C GLY A 87 -7.38 13.19 -6.36
N ARG A 88 -7.50 12.41 -5.28
CA ARG A 88 -8.14 12.81 -4.03
C ARG A 88 -7.47 14.03 -3.41
N SER A 89 -6.15 14.06 -3.28
CA SER A 89 -5.43 15.23 -2.75
C SER A 89 -5.69 16.49 -3.57
N ARG A 90 -5.61 16.39 -4.90
CA ARG A 90 -5.88 17.53 -5.78
C ARG A 90 -7.31 18.04 -5.62
N TRP A 91 -8.27 17.13 -5.47
CA TRP A 91 -9.67 17.50 -5.25
C TRP A 91 -9.86 18.20 -3.90
N ILE A 92 -9.26 17.69 -2.82
CA ILE A 92 -9.27 18.32 -1.48
C ILE A 92 -8.70 19.74 -1.56
N ASP A 93 -7.56 19.91 -2.23
CA ASP A 93 -6.92 21.23 -2.39
C ASP A 93 -7.85 22.22 -3.13
N GLN A 94 -8.51 21.76 -4.20
CA GLN A 94 -9.49 22.58 -4.94
C GLN A 94 -10.69 22.95 -4.08
N ARG A 95 -11.23 21.99 -3.33
CA ARG A 95 -12.39 22.20 -2.46
C ARG A 95 -12.07 23.14 -1.30
N MET A 96 -10.93 22.95 -0.65
CA MET A 96 -10.43 23.82 0.41
C MET A 96 -10.26 25.26 -0.09
N ASN A 97 -9.62 25.45 -1.26
CA ASN A 97 -9.45 26.77 -1.85
C ASN A 97 -10.81 27.46 -2.13
N HIS A 98 -11.79 26.71 -2.64
CA HIS A 98 -13.13 27.24 -2.86
C HIS A 98 -13.83 27.68 -1.56
N LEU A 99 -13.73 26.87 -0.50
CA LEU A 99 -14.30 27.19 0.81
C LEU A 99 -13.62 28.42 1.44
N CYS A 100 -12.29 28.50 1.39
CA CYS A 100 -11.53 29.67 1.85
C CYS A 100 -11.95 30.95 1.10
N ASN A 101 -12.07 30.88 -0.23
CA ASN A 101 -12.53 32.01 -1.04
C ASN A 101 -13.98 32.43 -0.75
N SER A 102 -14.76 31.55 -0.12
CA SER A 102 -16.13 31.82 0.33
C SER A 102 -16.19 32.37 1.77
N GLY A 103 -15.04 32.66 2.39
CA GLY A 103 -14.94 33.26 3.71
C GLY A 103 -14.79 32.27 4.87
N MET A 104 -14.64 30.97 4.59
CA MET A 104 -14.33 29.97 5.62
C MET A 104 -12.85 30.09 6.05
N ASP A 105 -12.56 29.93 7.34
CA ASP A 105 -11.17 29.86 7.79
C ASP A 105 -10.47 28.58 7.28
N TRP A 106 -9.14 28.63 7.18
CA TRP A 106 -8.36 27.54 6.58
C TRP A 106 -8.51 26.20 7.33
N PRO A 107 -8.43 26.14 8.67
CA PRO A 107 -8.65 24.88 9.40
C PRO A 107 -10.04 24.26 9.14
N ALA A 108 -11.11 25.05 9.21
CA ALA A 108 -12.47 24.59 8.96
C ALA A 108 -12.64 24.13 7.50
N ALA A 109 -12.07 24.87 6.54
CA ALA A 109 -12.09 24.52 5.12
C ALA A 109 -11.38 23.20 4.84
N LEU A 110 -10.24 22.94 5.48
CA LEU A 110 -9.53 21.66 5.37
C LEU A 110 -10.37 20.52 5.95
N THR A 111 -10.90 20.68 7.16
CA THR A 111 -11.76 19.66 7.81
C THR A 111 -12.97 19.33 6.94
N GLN A 112 -13.67 20.35 6.43
CA GLN A 112 -14.83 20.15 5.56
C GLN A 112 -14.44 19.53 4.22
N ALA A 113 -13.34 19.96 3.58
CA ALA A 113 -12.89 19.39 2.32
C ALA A 113 -12.49 17.90 2.45
N VAL A 114 -11.89 17.50 3.57
CA VAL A 114 -11.60 16.08 3.84
C VAL A 114 -12.89 15.27 4.02
N ALA A 115 -13.84 15.80 4.80
CA ALA A 115 -15.15 15.17 5.02
C ALA A 115 -15.92 15.02 3.71
N ASP A 116 -15.99 16.07 2.90
CA ASP A 116 -16.61 16.02 1.58
C ASP A 116 -15.87 14.97 0.71
N ALA A 117 -14.53 14.93 0.72
CA ALA A 117 -13.80 13.94 -0.06
C ALA A 117 -14.12 12.49 0.37
N ASP A 118 -14.35 12.22 1.65
CA ASP A 118 -14.72 10.88 2.15
C ASP A 118 -16.08 10.41 1.61
N GLU A 119 -16.99 11.31 1.25
CA GLU A 119 -18.27 10.95 0.63
C GLU A 119 -18.12 10.51 -0.83
N TRP A 120 -17.15 11.08 -1.57
CA TRP A 120 -17.03 10.90 -3.03
C TRP A 120 -15.83 10.03 -3.46
N PHE A 121 -14.80 9.96 -2.63
CA PHE A 121 -13.55 9.28 -2.92
C PHE A 121 -13.13 8.44 -1.71
N PRO A 122 -13.54 7.17 -1.59
CA PRO A 122 -13.08 6.33 -0.48
C PRO A 122 -11.54 6.30 -0.44
N ASP A 123 -10.99 6.24 0.77
CA ASP A 123 -9.54 6.24 0.95
C ASP A 123 -8.94 5.00 0.24
N PRO A 124 -7.99 5.15 -0.71
CA PRO A 124 -7.42 4.03 -1.43
C PRO A 124 -6.67 3.02 -0.53
N TYR A 125 -6.46 3.34 0.74
CA TYR A 125 -5.86 2.48 1.76
C TYR A 125 -6.85 2.05 2.86
N GLU A 126 -8.16 2.28 2.68
CA GLU A 126 -9.18 1.88 3.66
C GLU A 126 -9.10 0.39 4.00
N HIS A 127 -8.92 -0.47 3.00
CA HIS A 127 -8.75 -1.91 3.20
C HIS A 127 -7.57 -2.27 4.10
N GLU A 128 -6.47 -1.50 4.09
CA GLU A 128 -5.35 -1.76 5.00
C GLU A 128 -5.75 -1.55 6.47
N ARG A 129 -6.68 -0.63 6.73
CA ARG A 129 -7.24 -0.37 8.06
C ARG A 129 -8.21 -1.46 8.48
N ASP A 130 -9.02 -1.97 7.57
CA ASP A 130 -9.95 -3.07 7.84
C ASP A 130 -9.21 -4.36 8.22
N TYR A 131 -8.16 -4.70 7.48
CA TYR A 131 -7.29 -5.82 7.82
C TYR A 131 -6.61 -5.63 9.18
N SER A 132 -6.26 -4.40 9.56
CA SER A 132 -5.69 -4.10 10.87
C SER A 132 -6.70 -4.21 12.02
N ARG A 133 -7.99 -3.97 11.76
CA ARG A 133 -9.07 -4.04 12.74
C ARG A 133 -9.61 -5.46 12.95
N ALA A 134 -9.58 -6.31 11.92
CA ALA A 134 -10.07 -7.69 11.99
C ALA A 134 -9.28 -8.61 12.95
N VAL A 135 -8.18 -8.13 13.53
CA VAL A 135 -7.25 -8.90 14.38
C VAL A 135 -7.07 -8.28 15.77
N ALA A 136 -7.81 -7.20 16.09
CA ALA A 136 -7.84 -6.56 17.40
C ALA A 136 -9.03 -7.08 18.21
#